data_AF-A0A7S3MUR4-F1
#
_entry.id   AF-A0A7S3MUR4-F1
#
_cell.length_a   1.000
_cell.length_b   1.000
_cell.length_c   1.000
_cell.angle_alpha   90.00
_cell.angle_beta   90.00
_cell.angle_gamma   90.00
#
_symmetry.space_group_name_H-M   'P 1'
#
loop_
_entity.id
_entity.type
_entity.pdbx_description
1 polymer ?
#
loop_
_entity_poly.entity_id
_entity_poly.type
_entity_poly.pdbx_seq_one_letter_code
_entity_poly.pdbx_strand_id
1 'polypeptide(L)'
;MKQFFGEFIDDDAPFGFDTLSTCLEHHTIQKQPLKKDQISMSMVVPVSGVPFIKQTRCNKNIFIRTRAEDKLVVEMESQTIDAPYSDCFLCKEAWIVVSDSASSCRCVLQKYIKIHFVKSTMFKSKIMARAEEGMRDAAVKWLQFAKDKGHLDKKPEAAPVEVMSPEVAAASPVVVDAKPRYFEPLEKAQKAQKEELKKLKLELVAVKEKVDSIAGTVVFRLLLIFFFFATLLIGGIGGAIYTGHLPLPGSEVTHLSLQVEALVAANQ
;
A
#
# COMPACT_ATOMS: atom_id res chain seq x y z
N MET A 1 17.86 2.35 -4.45
CA MET A 1 16.81 3.11 -3.74
C MET A 1 16.79 4.62 -4.02
N LYS A 2 17.94 5.31 -4.02
CA LYS A 2 18.02 6.77 -4.28
C LYS A 2 17.28 7.21 -5.55
N GLN A 3 17.43 6.47 -6.65
CA GLN A 3 16.71 6.78 -7.89
C GLN A 3 15.20 6.67 -7.76
N PHE A 4 14.66 5.59 -7.17
CA PHE A 4 13.22 5.47 -6.95
C PHE A 4 12.68 6.65 -6.14
N PHE A 5 13.40 7.04 -5.07
CA PHE A 5 13.03 8.19 -4.28
C PHE A 5 13.00 9.48 -5.12
N GLY A 6 14.07 9.76 -5.87
CA GLY A 6 14.17 10.93 -6.75
C GLY A 6 13.13 10.95 -7.86
N GLU A 7 12.72 9.80 -8.37
CA GLU A 7 11.77 9.69 -9.47
C GLU A 7 10.31 9.83 -9.03
N PHE A 8 9.95 9.31 -7.85
CA PHE A 8 8.55 9.12 -7.42
C PHE A 8 8.14 9.85 -6.14
N ILE A 9 9.09 10.22 -5.26
CA ILE A 9 8.76 10.66 -3.88
C ILE A 9 9.28 12.07 -3.58
N ASP A 10 10.43 12.44 -4.13
CA ASP A 10 11.06 13.74 -3.88
C ASP A 10 10.14 14.91 -4.26
N ASP A 11 10.41 16.10 -3.72
CA ASP A 11 9.59 17.28 -3.99
C ASP A 11 9.59 17.65 -5.48
N ASP A 12 10.76 17.54 -6.11
CA ASP A 12 11.02 17.81 -7.53
C ASP A 12 10.97 16.54 -8.39
N ALA A 13 10.36 15.47 -7.88
CA ALA A 13 10.29 14.20 -8.58
C ALA A 13 9.54 14.34 -9.93
N PRO A 14 10.17 13.97 -11.07
CA PRO A 14 9.55 14.13 -12.39
C PRO A 14 8.25 13.33 -12.52
N PHE A 15 8.17 12.21 -11.80
CA PHE A 15 6.98 11.37 -11.68
C PHE A 15 6.48 11.29 -10.24
N GLY A 16 6.50 12.43 -9.54
CA GLY A 16 6.05 12.56 -8.16
C GLY A 16 4.54 12.46 -7.96
N PHE A 17 4.11 12.71 -6.72
CA PHE A 17 2.68 12.64 -6.33
C PHE A 17 1.77 13.61 -7.10
N ASP A 18 2.30 14.73 -7.59
CA ASP A 18 1.52 15.71 -8.37
C ASP A 18 1.21 15.18 -9.78
N THR A 19 2.22 14.60 -10.44
CA THR A 19 2.07 13.90 -11.71
C THR A 19 1.09 12.73 -11.56
N LEU A 20 1.29 11.90 -10.52
CA LEU A 20 0.37 10.80 -10.19
C LEU A 20 -1.06 11.29 -10.00
N SER A 21 -1.25 12.37 -9.26
CA SER A 21 -2.58 12.93 -8.99
C SER A 21 -3.25 13.41 -10.28
N THR A 22 -2.50 14.04 -11.17
CA THR A 22 -3.00 14.45 -12.50
C THR A 22 -3.43 13.24 -13.34
N CYS A 23 -2.67 12.14 -13.30
CA CYS A 23 -3.01 10.90 -14.02
C CYS A 23 -4.32 10.27 -13.53
N LEU A 24 -4.61 10.46 -12.24
CA LEU A 24 -5.84 9.99 -11.59
C LEU A 24 -6.99 10.99 -11.71
N GLU A 25 -6.86 12.04 -12.53
CA GLU A 25 -7.86 13.09 -12.71
C GLU A 25 -8.20 13.81 -11.40
N HIS A 26 -7.20 13.99 -10.53
CA HIS A 26 -7.34 14.83 -9.36
C HIS A 26 -7.21 16.30 -9.76
N HIS A 27 -7.98 17.17 -9.09
CA HIS A 27 -8.02 18.60 -9.36
C HIS A 27 -7.65 19.39 -8.10
N THR A 28 -7.33 20.66 -8.26
CA THR A 28 -7.03 21.58 -7.14
C THR A 28 -5.96 21.01 -6.20
N ILE A 29 -4.91 20.44 -6.77
CA ILE A 29 -3.82 19.81 -6.01
C ILE A 29 -3.02 20.90 -5.30
N GLN A 30 -2.99 20.82 -3.97
CA GLN A 30 -2.19 21.68 -3.10
C GLN A 30 -1.25 20.77 -2.30
N LYS A 31 0.01 20.70 -2.71
CA LYS A 31 1.07 19.94 -2.03
C LYS A 31 1.93 20.88 -1.21
N GLN A 32 2.18 20.49 0.04
CA GLN A 32 3.21 21.11 0.86
C GLN A 32 4.55 20.40 0.63
N PRO A 33 5.67 21.14 0.59
CA PRO A 33 7.00 20.53 0.47
C PRO A 33 7.28 19.53 1.59
N LEU A 34 8.16 18.58 1.31
CA LEU A 34 8.62 17.57 2.25
C LEU A 34 9.24 18.24 3.49
N LYS A 35 8.57 18.08 4.63
CA LYS A 35 9.02 18.64 5.91
C LYS A 35 9.07 17.55 6.95
N LYS A 36 10.26 17.29 7.50
CA LYS A 36 10.50 16.24 8.52
C LYS A 36 9.90 14.88 8.10
N ASP A 37 10.25 14.42 6.90
CA ASP A 37 9.79 13.15 6.36
C ASP A 37 8.26 13.05 6.16
N GLN A 38 7.57 14.19 6.07
CA GLN A 38 6.13 14.26 5.83
C GLN A 38 5.79 15.19 4.67
N ILE A 39 4.86 14.74 3.82
CA ILE A 39 4.24 15.53 2.74
C ILE A 39 2.74 15.59 3.03
N SER A 40 2.15 16.77 2.96
CA SER A 40 0.71 16.97 3.12
C SER A 40 0.13 17.46 1.81
N MET A 41 -0.94 16.84 1.36
CA MET A 41 -1.61 17.16 0.10
C MET A 41 -3.11 17.32 0.32
N SER A 42 -3.68 18.34 -0.31
CA SER A 42 -5.13 18.52 -0.44
C SER A 42 -5.49 18.50 -1.91
N MET A 43 -6.53 17.77 -2.28
CA MET A 43 -6.95 17.61 -3.68
C MET A 43 -8.43 17.27 -3.77
N VAL A 44 -9.02 17.45 -4.95
CA VAL A 44 -10.36 16.98 -5.30
C VAL A 44 -10.22 15.73 -6.16
N VAL A 45 -10.76 14.62 -5.69
CA VAL A 45 -10.66 13.31 -6.35
C VAL A 45 -12.02 12.88 -6.90
N PRO A 46 -12.08 12.23 -8.07
CA PRO A 46 -13.32 11.63 -8.57
C PRO A 46 -13.74 10.46 -7.68
N VAL A 47 -15.05 10.29 -7.50
CA VAL A 47 -15.63 9.15 -6.79
C VAL A 47 -16.67 8.46 -7.65
N SER A 48 -16.68 7.13 -7.59
CA SER A 48 -17.65 6.29 -8.29
C SER A 48 -18.51 5.53 -7.30
N GLY A 49 -19.77 5.27 -7.65
CA GLY A 49 -20.69 4.48 -6.82
C GLY A 49 -21.19 5.20 -5.55
N VAL A 50 -20.91 6.49 -5.39
CA VAL A 50 -21.44 7.34 -4.32
C VAL A 50 -22.68 8.08 -4.83
N PRO A 51 -23.85 7.95 -4.18
CA PRO A 51 -25.04 8.69 -4.58
C PRO A 51 -24.83 10.21 -4.54
N PHE A 52 -25.32 10.92 -5.55
CA PHE A 52 -25.36 12.39 -5.66
C PHE A 52 -24.02 13.13 -5.77
N ILE A 53 -22.90 12.48 -5.49
CA ILE A 53 -21.56 13.08 -5.48
C ILE A 53 -20.67 12.36 -6.49
N LYS A 54 -20.05 13.13 -7.38
CA LYS A 54 -19.09 12.63 -8.39
C LYS A 54 -17.63 12.90 -8.03
N GLN A 55 -17.39 13.81 -7.10
CA GLN A 55 -16.07 14.21 -6.65
C GLN A 55 -16.09 14.56 -5.17
N THR A 56 -15.00 14.32 -4.45
CA THR A 56 -14.83 14.69 -3.05
C THR A 56 -13.49 15.37 -2.86
N ARG A 57 -13.43 16.34 -1.95
CA ARG A 57 -12.15 16.75 -1.38
C ARG A 57 -11.52 15.57 -0.63
N CYS A 58 -10.20 15.46 -0.72
CA CYS A 58 -9.38 14.46 -0.08
C CYS A 58 -8.13 15.12 0.47
N ASN A 59 -7.87 14.89 1.76
CA ASN A 59 -6.60 15.22 2.38
C ASN A 59 -5.76 13.95 2.43
N LYS A 60 -4.51 14.03 1.95
CA LYS A 60 -3.56 12.93 1.97
C LYS A 60 -2.29 13.36 2.69
N ASN A 61 -1.96 12.64 3.76
CA ASN A 61 -0.70 12.76 4.46
C ASN A 61 0.19 11.60 4.08
N ILE A 62 1.44 11.87 3.75
CA ILE A 62 2.45 10.90 3.33
C ILE A 62 3.59 10.99 4.33
N PHE A 63 4.03 9.86 4.85
CA PHE A 63 5.06 9.73 5.87
C PHE A 63 6.16 8.80 5.37
N ILE A 64 7.39 9.29 5.25
CA ILE A 64 8.55 8.46 4.94
C ILE A 64 9.01 7.85 6.26
N ARG A 65 8.75 6.55 6.46
CA ARG A 65 9.08 5.83 7.70
C ARG A 65 10.49 5.29 7.71
N THR A 66 11.00 4.92 6.54
CA THR A 66 12.33 4.33 6.41
C THR A 66 12.92 4.75 5.09
N ARG A 67 14.15 5.25 5.11
CA ARG A 67 14.94 5.58 3.93
C ARG A 67 16.35 5.00 4.10
N ALA A 68 16.50 3.73 3.70
CA ALA A 68 17.76 3.01 3.69
C ALA A 68 18.25 2.78 2.25
N GLU A 69 19.45 2.22 2.11
CA GLU A 69 20.06 1.96 0.79
C GLU A 69 19.32 0.87 0.00
N ASP A 70 18.76 -0.10 0.70
CA ASP A 70 18.08 -1.28 0.17
C ASP A 70 16.57 -1.29 0.42
N LYS A 71 16.04 -0.38 1.24
CA LYS A 71 14.64 -0.34 1.65
C LYS A 71 14.10 1.08 1.79
N LEU A 72 12.93 1.32 1.22
CA LEU A 72 12.14 2.52 1.41
C LEU A 72 10.73 2.13 1.85
N VAL A 73 10.26 2.74 2.95
CA VAL A 73 8.89 2.55 3.44
C VAL A 73 8.20 3.91 3.49
N VAL A 74 7.12 4.04 2.74
CA VAL A 74 6.27 5.23 2.71
C VAL A 74 4.88 4.83 3.15
N GLU A 75 4.39 5.42 4.23
CA GLU A 75 3.02 5.28 4.69
C GLU A 75 2.19 6.47 4.24
N MET A 76 0.91 6.28 3.98
CA MET A 76 0.01 7.32 3.57
C MET A 76 -1.33 7.16 4.27
N GLU A 77 -1.93 8.28 4.64
CA GLU A 77 -3.28 8.34 5.19
C GLU A 77 -4.10 9.29 4.33
N SER A 78 -5.22 8.81 3.81
CA SER A 78 -6.12 9.59 2.95
C SER A 78 -7.51 9.65 3.57
N GLN A 79 -8.04 10.86 3.67
CA GLN A 79 -9.37 11.13 4.20
C GLN A 79 -10.18 11.91 3.16
N THR A 80 -11.26 11.29 2.68
CA THR A 80 -12.29 11.99 1.91
C THR A 80 -13.11 12.88 2.84
N ILE A 81 -13.66 13.98 2.35
CA ILE A 81 -14.41 14.94 3.17
C ILE A 81 -15.91 14.92 2.84
N ASP A 82 -16.25 14.95 1.56
CA ASP A 82 -17.62 15.26 1.13
C ASP A 82 -18.48 14.00 0.93
N ALA A 83 -17.87 12.81 0.87
CA ALA A 83 -18.60 11.55 0.72
C ALA A 83 -19.43 11.19 1.98
N PRO A 84 -20.57 10.49 1.84
CA PRO A 84 -21.33 9.99 2.99
C PRO A 84 -20.46 9.10 3.89
N TYR A 85 -20.57 9.29 5.21
CA TYR A 85 -19.79 8.56 6.22
C TYR A 85 -18.27 8.74 6.11
N SER A 86 -17.81 9.79 5.43
CA SER A 86 -16.39 10.12 5.28
C SER A 86 -15.65 10.31 6.60
N ASP A 87 -16.36 10.70 7.65
CA ASP A 87 -15.85 10.88 9.01
C ASP A 87 -15.75 9.56 9.80
N CYS A 88 -16.28 8.47 9.25
CA CYS A 88 -16.29 7.15 9.89
C CYS A 88 -15.07 6.31 9.55
N PHE A 89 -14.32 6.66 8.49
CA PHE A 89 -13.17 5.88 8.04
C PHE A 89 -12.08 6.75 7.41
N LEU A 90 -10.90 6.18 7.29
CA LEU A 90 -9.78 6.71 6.51
C LEU A 90 -9.11 5.56 5.76
N CYS A 91 -8.48 5.87 4.63
CA CYS A 91 -7.65 4.92 3.92
C CYS A 91 -6.21 5.02 4.41
N LYS A 92 -5.62 3.89 4.79
CA LYS A 92 -4.19 3.73 5.03
C LYS A 92 -3.55 2.98 3.87
N GLU A 93 -2.45 3.50 3.37
CA GLU A 93 -1.67 2.90 2.30
C GLU A 93 -0.21 2.82 2.75
N ALA A 94 0.49 1.75 2.37
CA ALA A 94 1.92 1.61 2.62
C ALA A 94 2.63 1.11 1.37
N TRP A 95 3.70 1.79 0.98
CA TRP A 95 4.59 1.40 -0.10
C TRP A 95 5.88 0.90 0.52
N ILE A 96 6.18 -0.36 0.26
CA ILE A 96 7.42 -1.01 0.68
C ILE A 96 8.21 -1.28 -0.59
N VAL A 97 9.29 -0.53 -0.76
CA VAL A 97 10.21 -0.70 -1.88
C VAL A 97 11.46 -1.38 -1.35
N VAL A 98 11.83 -2.49 -1.96
CA VAL A 98 13.03 -3.26 -1.60
C VAL A 98 13.91 -3.45 -2.84
N SER A 99 15.22 -3.30 -2.67
CA SER A 99 16.18 -3.63 -3.72
C SER A 99 16.22 -5.15 -3.93
N ASP A 100 16.32 -5.60 -5.18
CA ASP A 100 16.35 -7.04 -5.51
C ASP A 100 17.68 -7.69 -5.08
N SER A 101 18.78 -6.94 -5.15
CA SER A 101 20.07 -7.29 -4.56
C SER A 101 20.92 -6.04 -4.32
N ALA A 102 21.97 -6.15 -3.51
CA ALA A 102 22.90 -5.06 -3.20
C ALA A 102 23.61 -4.48 -4.45
N SER A 103 23.77 -5.27 -5.51
CA SER A 103 24.41 -4.86 -6.77
C SER A 103 23.42 -4.61 -7.90
N SER A 104 22.14 -4.96 -7.73
CA SER A 104 21.14 -4.76 -8.78
C SER A 104 20.67 -3.31 -8.79
N CYS A 105 20.54 -2.77 -9.99
CA CYS A 105 19.80 -1.55 -10.24
C CYS A 105 18.27 -1.76 -10.16
N ARG A 106 17.78 -2.87 -9.62
CA ARG A 106 16.36 -3.21 -9.63
C ARG A 106 15.75 -3.10 -8.24
N CYS A 107 14.52 -2.57 -8.17
CA CYS A 107 13.72 -2.68 -6.96
C CYS A 107 12.33 -3.23 -7.25
N VAL A 108 11.75 -3.83 -6.19
CA VAL A 108 10.38 -4.30 -6.15
C VAL A 108 9.59 -3.35 -5.27
N LEU A 109 8.53 -2.76 -5.81
CA LEU A 109 7.51 -2.07 -5.02
C LEU A 109 6.43 -3.06 -4.62
N GLN A 110 6.08 -3.07 -3.33
CA GLN A 110 4.88 -3.68 -2.80
C GLN A 110 3.98 -2.59 -2.20
N LYS A 111 2.75 -2.52 -2.67
CA LYS A 111 1.73 -1.62 -2.14
C LYS A 111 0.79 -2.39 -1.22
N TYR A 112 0.44 -1.82 -0.08
CA TYR A 112 -0.55 -2.34 0.86
C TYR A 112 -1.59 -1.28 1.10
N ILE A 113 -2.86 -1.67 1.21
CA ILE A 113 -3.97 -0.73 1.33
C ILE A 113 -4.98 -1.30 2.32
N LYS A 114 -5.46 -0.45 3.23
CA LYS A 114 -6.40 -0.83 4.27
C LYS A 114 -7.36 0.32 4.56
N ILE A 115 -8.63 -0.03 4.76
CA ILE A 115 -9.62 0.94 5.25
C ILE A 115 -9.70 0.81 6.76
N HIS A 116 -9.49 1.92 7.46
CA HIS A 116 -9.52 1.99 8.90
C HIS A 116 -10.77 2.75 9.35
N PHE A 117 -11.72 2.04 9.96
CA PHE A 117 -12.93 2.63 10.52
C PHE A 117 -12.63 3.22 11.90
N VAL A 118 -12.83 4.53 12.02
CA VAL A 118 -12.67 5.29 13.27
C VAL A 118 -13.99 5.47 14.01
N LYS A 119 -15.13 5.25 13.33
CA LYS A 119 -16.47 5.22 13.93
C LYS A 119 -17.26 4.03 13.39
N SER A 120 -18.26 3.60 14.17
CA SER A 120 -19.19 2.56 13.73
C SER A 120 -20.10 3.07 12.60
N THR A 121 -20.44 2.19 11.65
CA THR A 121 -21.38 2.49 10.56
C THR A 121 -22.03 1.19 10.07
N MET A 122 -23.31 1.27 9.71
CA MET A 122 -24.05 0.14 9.11
C MET A 122 -23.60 -0.18 7.68
N PHE A 123 -22.84 0.72 7.04
CA PHE A 123 -22.42 0.58 5.64
C PHE A 123 -20.98 0.06 5.47
N LYS A 124 -20.39 -0.52 6.53
CA LYS A 124 -18.98 -0.97 6.56
C LYS A 124 -18.61 -1.81 5.33
N SER A 125 -19.36 -2.87 5.04
CA SER A 125 -19.08 -3.78 3.92
C SER A 125 -19.18 -3.10 2.55
N LYS A 126 -20.14 -2.20 2.36
CA LYS A 126 -20.32 -1.47 1.09
C LYS A 126 -19.20 -0.44 0.88
N ILE A 127 -18.83 0.28 1.94
CA ILE A 127 -17.69 1.20 1.93
C ILE A 127 -16.41 0.44 1.59
N MET A 128 -16.18 -0.71 2.25
CA MET A 128 -15.01 -1.54 1.99
C MET A 128 -14.92 -1.97 0.53
N ALA A 129 -15.96 -2.60 -0.01
CA ALA A 129 -15.97 -3.09 -1.37
C ALA A 129 -15.68 -1.97 -2.40
N ARG A 130 -16.32 -0.81 -2.25
CA ARG A 130 -16.17 0.31 -3.20
C ARG A 130 -14.83 1.02 -3.10
N ALA A 131 -14.35 1.23 -1.88
CA ALA A 131 -13.03 1.82 -1.71
C ALA A 131 -11.93 0.86 -2.18
N GLU A 132 -12.05 -0.44 -1.93
CA GLU A 132 -11.11 -1.43 -2.45
C GLU A 132 -11.07 -1.47 -3.99
N GLU A 133 -12.24 -1.44 -4.63
CA GLU A 133 -12.38 -1.34 -6.09
C GLU A 133 -11.67 -0.07 -6.61
N GLY A 134 -12.03 1.10 -6.10
CA GLY A 134 -11.46 2.37 -6.55
C GLY A 134 -9.94 2.48 -6.31
N MET A 135 -9.45 1.95 -5.19
CA MET A 135 -8.01 1.97 -4.88
C MET A 135 -7.20 1.00 -5.74
N ARG A 136 -7.79 -0.15 -6.09
CA ARG A 136 -7.19 -1.09 -7.04
C ARG A 136 -7.10 -0.47 -8.43
N ASP A 137 -8.19 0.13 -8.90
CA ASP A 137 -8.24 0.76 -10.22
C ASP A 137 -7.24 1.92 -10.30
N ALA A 138 -7.15 2.75 -9.26
CA ALA A 138 -6.15 3.81 -9.16
C ALA A 138 -4.71 3.24 -9.19
N ALA A 139 -4.44 2.13 -8.50
CA ALA A 139 -3.12 1.50 -8.51
C ALA A 139 -2.75 0.95 -9.90
N VAL A 140 -3.69 0.30 -10.58
CA VAL A 140 -3.48 -0.22 -11.94
C VAL A 140 -3.27 0.93 -12.93
N LYS A 141 -4.11 1.97 -12.88
CA LYS A 141 -3.99 3.16 -13.74
C LYS A 141 -2.64 3.85 -13.54
N TRP A 142 -2.20 3.99 -12.29
CA TRP A 142 -0.89 4.56 -11.97
C TRP A 142 0.26 3.73 -12.54
N LEU A 143 0.25 2.41 -12.35
CA LEU A 143 1.31 1.54 -12.88
C LEU A 143 1.39 1.56 -14.40
N GLN A 144 0.23 1.51 -15.05
CA GLN A 144 0.16 1.61 -16.51
C GLN A 144 0.74 2.95 -16.99
N PHE A 145 0.37 4.05 -16.34
CA PHE A 145 0.87 5.37 -16.72
C PHE A 145 2.37 5.51 -16.47
N ALA A 146 2.88 5.01 -15.33
CA ALA A 146 4.31 5.01 -15.02
C ALA A 146 5.11 4.20 -16.06
N LYS A 147 4.56 3.07 -16.51
CA LYS A 147 5.14 2.25 -17.58
C LYS A 147 5.14 2.97 -18.93
N ASP A 148 4.00 3.54 -19.33
CA ASP A 148 3.84 4.22 -20.61
C ASP A 148 4.74 5.45 -20.75
N LYS A 149 5.05 6.10 -19.62
CA LYS A 149 5.99 7.22 -19.55
C LYS A 149 7.46 6.81 -19.37
N GLY A 150 7.76 5.50 -19.34
CA GLY A 150 9.12 4.99 -19.23
C GLY A 150 9.76 5.17 -17.85
N HIS A 151 8.96 5.37 -16.80
CA HIS A 151 9.45 5.43 -15.42
C HIS A 151 9.61 4.04 -14.79
N LEU A 152 9.02 3.02 -15.41
CA LEU A 152 9.20 1.59 -15.08
C LEU A 152 10.02 0.90 -16.18
N ASP A 153 10.70 -0.20 -15.83
CA ASP A 153 11.46 -1.03 -16.79
C ASP A 153 12.54 -0.31 -17.64
N LYS A 154 13.17 0.76 -17.12
CA LYS A 154 14.29 1.43 -17.82
C LYS A 154 15.41 0.42 -18.10
N LYS A 155 15.78 0.20 -19.38
CA LYS A 155 16.97 -0.59 -19.72
C LYS A 155 18.19 0.11 -19.14
N PRO A 156 19.18 -0.62 -18.56
CA PRO A 156 20.46 -0.04 -18.21
C PRO A 156 21.06 0.56 -19.49
N GLU A 157 21.08 1.88 -19.57
CA GLU A 157 21.71 2.60 -20.67
C GLU A 157 23.20 2.31 -20.59
N ALA A 158 23.75 1.69 -21.64
CA ALA A 158 25.17 1.44 -21.71
C ALA A 158 25.88 2.79 -21.67
N ALA A 159 26.81 2.96 -20.72
CA ALA A 159 27.59 4.17 -20.57
C ALA A 159 28.13 4.64 -21.95
N PRO A 160 28.18 5.95 -22.22
CA PRO A 160 28.82 6.45 -23.42
C PRO A 160 30.28 6.00 -23.39
N VAL A 161 30.65 5.14 -24.34
CA VAL A 161 32.04 4.81 -24.60
C VAL A 161 32.68 6.10 -25.15
N GLU A 162 33.33 6.88 -24.29
CA GLU A 162 34.29 7.89 -24.73
C GLU A 162 35.45 7.16 -25.42
N VAL A 163 35.39 7.00 -26.74
CA VAL A 163 36.59 6.70 -27.54
C VAL A 163 36.53 7.51 -28.84
N MET A 164 37.53 8.39 -28.95
CA MET A 164 38.00 9.12 -30.13
C MET A 164 37.88 8.33 -31.45
N SER A 165 37.39 9.01 -32.50
CA SER A 165 37.65 8.70 -33.91
C SER A 165 39.16 8.50 -34.16
N PRO A 166 39.58 7.58 -35.06
CA PRO A 166 39.43 7.80 -36.50
C PRO A 166 39.02 6.58 -37.35
N GLU A 167 38.21 6.88 -38.36
CA GLU A 167 38.32 6.51 -39.79
C GLU A 167 38.79 5.10 -40.25
N VAL A 168 37.99 4.58 -41.21
CA VAL A 168 38.30 3.67 -42.35
C VAL A 168 37.81 2.20 -42.29
N ALA A 169 36.96 1.90 -43.29
CA ALA A 169 36.77 0.65 -44.06
C ALA A 169 35.92 -0.53 -43.54
N ALA A 170 34.75 -0.65 -44.17
CA ALA A 170 34.30 -1.76 -45.02
C ALA A 170 33.94 -3.16 -44.45
N ALA A 171 32.76 -3.62 -44.93
CA ALA A 171 32.31 -4.99 -45.23
C ALA A 171 31.53 -5.81 -44.18
N SER A 172 30.20 -5.82 -44.34
CA SER A 172 29.21 -6.94 -44.43
C SER A 172 29.23 -8.18 -43.51
N PRO A 173 28.06 -8.86 -43.35
CA PRO A 173 27.65 -9.49 -42.09
C PRO A 173 27.87 -11.01 -42.01
N VAL A 174 28.05 -11.54 -40.80
CA VAL A 174 27.91 -12.97 -40.49
C VAL A 174 26.81 -13.16 -39.45
N VAL A 175 25.75 -13.85 -39.88
CA VAL A 175 24.70 -14.41 -39.04
C VAL A 175 25.25 -15.67 -38.35
N VAL A 176 25.16 -15.75 -37.02
CA VAL A 176 25.13 -17.03 -36.30
C VAL A 176 24.09 -16.93 -35.19
N ASP A 177 22.96 -17.60 -35.42
CA ASP A 177 21.96 -17.95 -34.41
C ASP A 177 22.59 -18.84 -33.33
N ALA A 178 22.60 -18.36 -32.08
CA ALA A 178 22.80 -19.20 -30.92
C ALA A 178 21.88 -18.74 -29.77
N LYS A 179 20.78 -19.48 -29.60
CA LYS A 179 19.78 -19.40 -28.53
C LYS A 179 20.44 -19.21 -27.14
N PRO A 180 20.12 -18.14 -26.38
CA PRO A 180 20.66 -18.00 -25.03
C PRO A 180 19.94 -18.94 -24.05
N ARG A 181 20.70 -19.87 -23.47
CA ARG A 181 20.37 -20.54 -22.20
C ARG A 181 20.42 -19.50 -21.08
N TYR A 182 19.27 -18.96 -20.68
CA TYR A 182 19.16 -18.12 -19.49
C TYR A 182 17.76 -18.27 -18.89
N PHE A 183 17.47 -19.36 -18.16
CA PHE A 183 16.21 -19.49 -17.43
C PHE A 183 16.25 -20.32 -16.12
N GLU A 184 17.39 -20.82 -15.66
CA GLU A 184 17.46 -21.56 -14.38
C GLU A 184 17.63 -20.72 -13.10
N PRO A 185 18.32 -19.56 -13.09
CA PRO A 185 18.49 -18.79 -11.84
C PRO A 185 17.22 -18.07 -11.36
N LEU A 186 16.33 -17.70 -12.28
CA LEU A 186 15.13 -16.90 -11.98
C LEU A 186 14.03 -17.74 -11.29
N GLU A 187 13.82 -18.98 -11.73
CA GLU A 187 12.85 -19.88 -11.12
C GLU A 187 13.26 -20.29 -9.70
N LYS A 188 14.56 -20.45 -9.45
CA LYS A 188 15.09 -20.75 -8.10
C LYS A 188 14.88 -19.58 -7.14
N ALA A 189 15.11 -18.34 -7.59
CA ALA A 189 14.87 -17.14 -6.79
C ALA A 189 13.37 -16.93 -6.50
N GLN A 190 12.51 -17.12 -7.51
CA GLN A 190 11.06 -17.02 -7.35
C GLN A 190 10.50 -18.12 -6.44
N LYS A 191 11.07 -19.33 -6.49
CA LYS A 191 10.68 -20.43 -5.61
C LYS A 191 11.12 -20.17 -4.16
N ALA A 192 12.32 -19.63 -3.95
CA ALA A 192 12.81 -19.24 -2.63
C ALA A 192 11.95 -18.13 -1.99
N GLN A 193 11.59 -17.09 -2.76
CA GLN A 193 10.69 -16.04 -2.29
C GLN A 193 9.27 -16.56 -1.98
N LYS A 194 8.73 -17.48 -2.79
CA LYS A 194 7.42 -18.09 -2.52
C LYS A 194 7.42 -18.93 -1.25
N GLU A 195 8.51 -19.63 -0.95
CA GLU A 195 8.64 -20.42 0.29
C GLU A 195 8.81 -19.54 1.53
N GLU A 196 9.61 -18.46 1.45
CA GLU A 196 9.69 -17.44 2.52
C GLU A 196 8.32 -16.78 2.78
N LEU A 197 7.57 -16.44 1.73
CA LEU A 197 6.24 -15.86 1.86
C LEU A 197 5.23 -16.85 2.49
N LYS A 198 5.33 -18.14 2.19
CA LYS A 198 4.52 -19.17 2.86
C LYS A 198 4.85 -19.28 4.34
N LYS A 199 6.14 -19.24 4.69
CA LYS A 199 6.61 -19.31 6.08
C LYS A 199 6.10 -18.12 6.90
N LEU A 200 6.23 -16.90 6.37
CA LEU A 200 5.71 -15.69 7.01
C LEU A 200 4.18 -15.72 7.17
N LYS A 201 3.44 -16.25 6.19
CA LYS A 201 1.98 -16.42 6.32
C LYS A 201 1.61 -17.43 7.42
N LEU A 202 2.37 -18.51 7.55
CA LEU A 202 2.14 -19.51 8.59
C LEU A 202 2.43 -18.94 9.99
N GLU A 203 3.51 -18.17 10.14
CA GLU A 203 3.83 -17.46 11.39
C GLU A 203 2.76 -16.42 11.73
N LEU A 204 2.24 -15.68 10.75
CA LEU A 204 1.16 -14.72 10.95
C LEU A 204 -0.13 -15.39 11.43
N VAL A 205 -0.47 -16.57 10.90
CA VAL A 205 -1.62 -17.38 11.36
C VAL A 205 -1.41 -17.83 12.81
N ALA A 206 -0.22 -18.33 13.15
CA ALA A 206 0.09 -18.74 14.52
C ALA A 206 0.07 -17.57 15.52
N VAL A 207 0.52 -16.37 15.10
CA VAL A 207 0.41 -15.15 15.90
C VAL A 207 -1.05 -14.73 16.06
N LYS A 208 -1.86 -14.83 15.01
CA LYS A 208 -3.29 -14.54 15.06
C LYS A 208 -4.03 -15.47 16.04
N GLU A 209 -3.77 -16.78 15.99
CA GLU A 209 -4.35 -17.74 16.93
C GLU A 209 -3.95 -17.45 18.38
N LYS A 210 -2.70 -17.04 18.64
CA LYS A 210 -2.27 -16.59 19.97
C LYS A 210 -2.98 -15.33 20.42
N VAL A 211 -3.15 -14.34 19.53
CA VAL A 211 -3.87 -13.10 19.83
C VAL A 211 -5.34 -13.39 20.11
N ASP A 212 -5.98 -14.25 19.31
CA ASP A 212 -7.38 -14.66 19.50
C ASP A 212 -7.55 -15.47 20.80
N SER A 213 -6.59 -16.32 21.17
CA SER A 213 -6.56 -17.02 22.45
C SER A 213 -6.40 -16.06 23.64
N ILE A 214 -5.58 -15.02 23.52
CA ILE A 214 -5.40 -14.00 24.56
C ILE A 214 -6.68 -13.16 24.68
N ALA A 215 -7.26 -12.74 23.54
CA ALA A 215 -8.52 -12.01 23.50
C ALA A 215 -9.66 -12.82 24.14
N GLY A 216 -9.77 -14.12 23.82
CA GLY A 216 -10.73 -15.02 24.44
C GLY A 216 -10.54 -15.14 25.96
N THR A 217 -9.29 -15.22 26.43
CA THR A 217 -8.98 -15.29 27.87
C THR A 217 -9.33 -13.99 28.60
N VAL A 218 -9.06 -12.84 27.98
CA VAL A 218 -9.39 -11.51 28.55
C VAL A 218 -10.90 -11.31 28.58
N VAL A 219 -11.61 -11.66 27.51
CA VAL A 219 -13.08 -11.60 27.44
C VAL A 219 -13.72 -12.54 28.48
N PHE A 220 -13.19 -13.76 28.65
CA PHE A 220 -13.67 -14.70 29.65
C PHE A 220 -13.46 -14.18 31.09
N ARG A 221 -12.29 -13.58 31.38
CA ARG A 221 -12.04 -12.96 32.70
C ARG A 221 -12.95 -11.76 32.97
N LEU A 222 -13.21 -10.92 31.97
CA LEU A 222 -14.14 -9.79 32.09
C LEU A 222 -15.60 -10.27 32.26
N LEU A 223 -16.00 -11.34 31.57
CA LEU A 223 -17.31 -11.97 31.76
C LEU A 223 -17.45 -12.53 33.18
N LEU A 224 -16.44 -13.21 33.73
CA LEU A 224 -16.48 -13.70 35.11
C LEU A 224 -16.58 -12.56 36.12
N ILE A 225 -15.84 -11.47 35.92
CA ILE A 225 -15.97 -10.26 36.75
C ILE A 225 -17.39 -9.70 36.64
N PHE A 226 -17.94 -9.59 35.43
CA PHE A 226 -19.29 -9.08 35.21
C PHE A 226 -20.35 -9.97 35.85
N PHE A 227 -20.23 -11.29 35.75
CA PHE A 227 -21.12 -12.24 36.43
C PHE A 227 -21.02 -12.14 37.95
N PHE A 228 -19.81 -11.96 38.50
CA PHE A 228 -19.59 -11.78 39.93
C PHE A 228 -20.25 -10.50 40.47
N PHE A 229 -20.20 -9.40 39.70
CA PHE A 229 -20.91 -8.16 40.06
C PHE A 229 -22.41 -8.23 39.81
N ALA A 230 -22.86 -8.93 38.77
CA ALA A 230 -24.28 -9.12 38.48
C ALA A 230 -24.98 -9.98 39.54
N THR A 231 -24.33 -11.04 40.05
CA THR A 231 -24.88 -11.83 41.17
C THR A 231 -24.88 -11.05 42.49
N LEU A 232 -23.89 -10.18 42.72
CA LEU A 232 -23.87 -9.27 43.87
C LEU A 232 -25.01 -8.23 43.82
N LEU A 233 -25.34 -7.73 42.63
CA LEU A 233 -26.44 -6.78 42.40
C LEU A 233 -27.82 -7.45 42.50
N ILE A 234 -27.98 -8.66 41.97
CA ILE A 234 -29.26 -9.39 41.98
C ILE A 234 -29.55 -9.99 43.37
N GLY A 235 -28.53 -10.32 44.16
CA GLY A 235 -28.68 -10.75 45.55
C GLY A 235 -29.12 -9.64 46.53
N GLY A 236 -29.06 -8.37 46.11
CA GLY A 236 -29.39 -7.23 46.96
C GLY A 236 -30.76 -6.60 46.73
N ILE A 237 -31.42 -6.84 45.59
CA ILE A 237 -32.68 -6.16 45.25
C ILE A 237 -33.61 -7.14 44.56
N GLY A 238 -34.65 -7.57 45.29
CA GLY A 238 -35.77 -8.29 44.70
C GLY A 238 -36.50 -7.44 43.66
N GLY A 239 -36.87 -8.09 42.56
CA GLY A 239 -37.95 -7.69 41.68
C GLY A 239 -37.65 -6.57 40.68
N ALA A 240 -37.40 -6.95 39.43
CA ALA A 240 -38.20 -6.54 38.26
C ALA A 240 -37.44 -6.85 36.97
N ILE A 241 -38.16 -7.50 36.06
CA ILE A 241 -37.73 -7.91 34.73
C ILE A 241 -37.54 -6.68 33.85
N TYR A 242 -36.37 -6.53 33.23
CA TYR A 242 -36.23 -5.68 32.04
C TYR A 242 -35.20 -6.29 31.07
N THR A 243 -35.70 -6.84 29.97
CA THR A 243 -34.91 -7.33 28.85
C THR A 243 -34.62 -6.19 27.89
N GLY A 244 -33.37 -5.71 27.86
CA GLY A 244 -32.89 -4.72 26.90
C GLY A 244 -31.49 -5.09 26.43
N HIS A 245 -31.40 -5.57 25.18
CA HIS A 245 -30.18 -6.04 24.54
C HIS A 245 -29.34 -4.83 24.08
N LEU A 246 -28.09 -4.73 24.53
CA LEU A 246 -27.11 -3.74 24.06
C LEU A 246 -25.92 -4.47 23.40
N PRO A 247 -25.52 -4.13 22.17
CA PRO A 247 -24.31 -4.66 21.58
C PRO A 247 -23.10 -3.76 21.90
N LEU A 248 -22.02 -4.37 22.36
CA LEU A 248 -20.71 -3.72 22.51
C LEU A 248 -19.95 -3.76 21.16
N PRO A 249 -19.24 -2.69 20.75
CA PRO A 249 -18.47 -2.70 19.51
C PRO A 249 -17.11 -3.36 19.71
N GLY A 250 -16.92 -4.54 19.14
CA GLY A 250 -15.61 -5.13 18.89
C GLY A 250 -14.96 -4.48 17.67
N SER A 251 -13.76 -3.94 17.83
CA SER A 251 -12.92 -3.47 16.72
C SER A 251 -12.35 -4.67 15.95
N GLU A 252 -13.16 -5.26 15.06
CA GLU A 252 -12.66 -6.23 14.09
C GLU A 252 -11.75 -5.54 13.08
N VAL A 253 -10.47 -5.87 13.17
CA VAL A 253 -9.43 -5.48 12.22
C VAL A 253 -9.43 -6.48 11.07
N THR A 254 -10.14 -6.17 10.00
CA THR A 254 -10.04 -6.92 8.74
C THR A 254 -8.78 -6.47 8.00
N HIS A 255 -7.86 -7.42 7.75
CA HIS A 255 -6.62 -7.18 7.02
C HIS A 255 -6.81 -7.62 5.57
N LEU A 256 -6.85 -6.68 4.63
CA LEU A 256 -6.82 -6.99 3.20
C LEU A 256 -5.46 -6.53 2.65
N SER A 257 -4.76 -7.41 1.95
CA SER A 257 -3.44 -7.15 1.40
C SER A 257 -3.52 -7.27 -0.13
N LEU A 258 -3.43 -6.16 -0.84
CA LEU A 258 -3.36 -6.12 -2.30
C LEU A 258 -1.89 -5.98 -2.73
N GLN A 259 -1.16 -7.09 -2.87
CA GLN A 259 0.24 -7.06 -3.31
C GLN A 259 0.28 -6.80 -4.82
N VAL A 260 0.77 -5.64 -5.22
CA VAL A 260 1.09 -5.33 -6.62
C VAL A 260 2.60 -5.18 -6.73
N GLU A 261 3.22 -5.98 -7.59
CA GLU A 261 4.67 -5.99 -7.81
C GLU A 261 5.01 -5.18 -9.06
N ALA A 262 5.90 -4.19 -8.93
CA ALA A 262 6.43 -3.42 -10.03
C ALA A 262 7.96 -3.42 -9.98
N LEU A 263 8.58 -3.64 -11.15
CA LEU A 263 10.04 -3.67 -11.31
C LEU A 263 10.49 -2.28 -11.80
N VAL A 264 11.35 -1.61 -11.03
CA VAL A 264 11.99 -0.36 -11.47
C VAL A 264 13.48 -0.65 -11.65
N ALA A 265 13.98 -0.48 -12.87
CA ALA A 265 15.41 -0.60 -13.17
C ALA A 265 16.08 0.79 -13.21
N ALA A 266 17.30 0.86 -12.69
CA ALA A 266 18.10 2.06 -12.49
C ALA A 266 19.30 2.14 -13.46
N ASN A 267 19.65 3.36 -13.90
CA ASN A 267 20.88 3.64 -14.66
C ASN A 267 21.95 4.12 -13.66
N GLN A 268 23.19 3.62 -13.79
CA GLN A 268 24.36 4.11 -13.05
C GLN A 268 24.97 5.32 -13.76
#